data_AF-A0A653Q8B4-F1
#
_entry.id   AF-A0A653Q8B4-F1
#
_cell.length_a   1.000
_cell.length_b   1.000
_cell.length_c   1.000
_cell.angle_alpha   90.00
_cell.angle_beta   90.00
_cell.angle_gamma   90.00
#
_symmetry.space_group_name_H-M   'P 1'
#
loop_
_entity.id
_entity.type
_entity.pdbx_description
1 polymer ?
#
loop_
_entity_poly.entity_id
_entity_poly.type
_entity_poly.pdbx_seq_one_letter_code
_entity_poly.pdbx_strand_id
1 'polypeptide(L)' 'MAKHLASEASWAAANACLDTHGGYGFVDEYDIKRRFRKTRMFQVAPGNNNLIMSFVATQVLGLPRFY' A
#
# COMPACT_ATOMS: atom_id res chain seq x y z
N MET A 1 -8.79 10.03 -1.94
CA MET A 1 -8.88 8.71 -2.59
C MET A 1 -7.62 8.32 -3.37
N ALA A 2 -7.05 9.17 -4.22
CA ALA A 2 -5.88 8.83 -5.06
C ALA A 2 -4.70 8.18 -4.30
N LYS A 3 -4.32 8.69 -3.12
CA LYS A 3 -3.24 8.10 -2.31
C LYS A 3 -3.54 6.66 -1.86
N HIS A 4 -4.78 6.35 -1.48
CA HIS A 4 -5.16 5.00 -1.05
C HIS A 4 -5.03 4.03 -2.22
N LEU A 5 -5.61 4.38 -3.37
CA LEU A 5 -5.53 3.56 -4.58
C LEU A 5 -4.10 3.35 -5.06
N ALA A 6 -3.26 4.39 -5.05
CA ALA A 6 -1.86 4.29 -5.43
C ALA A 6 -1.06 3.41 -4.44
N SER A 7 -1.37 3.48 -3.15
CA SER A 7 -0.76 2.63 -2.12
C SER A 7 -1.08 1.16 -2.37
N GLU A 8 -2.36 0.83 -2.56
CA GLU A 8 -2.81 -0.54 -2.85
C GLU A 8 -2.23 -1.08 -4.16
N ALA A 9 -2.28 -0.27 -5.23
CA ALA A 9 -1.72 -0.65 -6.53
C ALA A 9 -0.21 -0.92 -6.44
N SER A 10 0.54 -0.07 -5.71
CA SER A 10 1.98 -0.27 -5.51
C SER A 10 2.28 -1.54 -4.74
N TRP A 11 1.47 -1.86 -3.72
CA TRP A 11 1.60 -3.08 -2.93
C TRP A 11 1.32 -4.32 -3.77
N ALA A 12 0.23 -4.32 -4.53
CA ALA A 12 -0.13 -5.42 -5.43
C ALA A 12 0.95 -5.66 -6.49
N ALA A 13 1.45 -4.60 -7.15
CA ALA A 13 2.50 -4.70 -8.16
C ALA A 13 3.81 -5.26 -7.58
N ALA A 14 4.17 -4.88 -6.35
CA ALA A 14 5.38 -5.37 -5.72
C ALA A 14 5.26 -6.86 -5.31
N ASN A 15 4.10 -7.31 -4.86
CA ASN A 15 3.84 -8.73 -4.61
C ASN A 15 3.91 -9.56 -5.90
N ALA A 16 3.23 -9.11 -6.97
CA ALA A 16 3.28 -9.80 -8.25
C ALA A 16 4.74 -9.95 -8.77
N CYS A 17 5.56 -8.93 -8.57
CA CYS A 17 6.98 -8.97 -8.93
C CYS A 17 7.77 -10.00 -8.10
N LEU A 18 7.54 -10.06 -6.79
CA LEU A 18 8.16 -11.06 -5.91
C LEU A 18 7.72 -12.48 -6.29
N ASP A 19 6.42 -12.70 -6.50
CA ASP A 19 5.88 -14.02 -6.86
C ASP A 19 6.47 -14.52 -8.19
N THR A 20 6.69 -13.61 -9.15
CA THR A 20 7.29 -13.93 -10.45
C THR A 20 8.76 -14.34 -10.32
N HIS A 21 9.54 -13.70 -9.44
CA HIS A 21 10.97 -13.98 -9.26
C HIS A 21 11.25 -15.04 -8.18
N GLY A 22 10.22 -15.47 -7.44
CA GLY A 22 10.35 -16.39 -6.31
C GLY A 22 11.35 -15.91 -5.26
N GLY A 23 12.10 -16.85 -4.66
CA GLY A 23 13.13 -16.53 -3.66
C GLY A 23 14.23 -15.59 -4.18
N TYR A 24 14.45 -15.58 -5.50
CA TYR A 24 15.42 -14.69 -6.14
C TYR A 24 14.96 -13.22 -6.15
N GLY A 25 13.68 -12.94 -5.90
CA GLY A 25 13.20 -11.57 -5.66
C GLY A 25 13.77 -10.90 -4.40
N PHE A 26 14.41 -11.66 -3.50
CA PHE A 26 15.00 -11.18 -2.25
C PHE A 26 16.52 -10.98 -2.28
N VAL A 27 17.20 -11.36 -3.37
CA VAL A 27 18.66 -11.15 -3.48
C VAL A 27 19.01 -9.70 -3.84
N ASP A 28 20.25 -9.28 -3.59
CA ASP A 28 20.73 -7.91 -3.91
C ASP A 28 20.91 -7.64 -5.41
N GLU A 29 20.90 -8.68 -6.23
CA GLU A 29 21.14 -8.59 -7.66
C GLU A 29 20.02 -7.81 -8.40
N TYR A 30 18.81 -7.81 -7.84
CA TYR A 30 17.70 -6.98 -8.30
C TYR A 30 17.18 -6.05 -7.21
N ASP A 31 16.76 -4.86 -7.62
CA ASP A 31 16.19 -3.83 -6.73
C ASP A 31 14.79 -4.19 -6.16
N ILE A 32 14.27 -5.38 -6.46
CA ILE A 32 12.91 -5.83 -6.11
C ILE A 32 12.68 -5.74 -4.60
N LYS A 33 13.59 -6.31 -3.80
CA LYS A 33 13.47 -6.29 -2.34
C LYS A 33 13.45 -4.88 -1.75
N ARG A 34 14.17 -3.93 -2.37
CA ARG A 34 14.23 -2.53 -1.94
C ARG A 34 12.92 -1.82 -2.26
N ARG A 35 12.39 -2.04 -3.47
CA ARG A 35 11.11 -1.47 -3.91
C ARG A 35 9.94 -2.03 -3.11
N PHE A 36 9.92 -3.34 -2.83
CA PHE A 36 8.91 -3.98 -1.98
C PHE A 36 8.88 -3.38 -0.56
N ARG A 37 10.04 -3.15 0.07
CA ARG A 37 10.10 -2.47 1.38
C ARG A 37 9.53 -1.05 1.32
N LYS A 38 9.75 -0.33 0.22
CA LYS A 38 9.20 1.03 0.04
C LYS A 38 7.68 1.02 -0.09
N THR A 39 7.09 0.06 -0.80
CA THR A 39 5.62 0.01 -0.96
C THR A 39 4.91 -0.26 0.36
N ARG A 40 5.55 -1.00 1.29
CA ARG A 40 5.05 -1.16 2.66
C ARG A 40 4.91 0.18 3.40
N MET A 41 5.79 1.15 3.14
CA MET A 41 5.71 2.47 3.77
C MET A 41 4.41 3.21 3.40
N PHE A 42 3.93 3.06 2.16
CA PHE A 42 2.72 3.74 1.70
C PHE A 42 1.44 3.22 2.35
N GLN A 43 1.47 2.03 2.95
CA GLN A 43 0.36 1.50 3.73
C GLN A 43 0.14 2.30 5.02
N VAL A 44 1.21 2.85 5.60
CA VAL A 44 1.20 3.48 6.92
C VAL A 44 1.40 5.00 6.87
N ALA A 45 2.25 5.50 5.97
CA ALA A 45 2.61 6.92 5.87
C ALA A 45 2.21 7.52 4.49
N PRO A 46 1.97 8.84 4.39
CA PRO A 46 1.90 9.86 5.45
C PRO A 46 0.64 9.75 6.35
N GLY A 47 -0.25 8.82 6.05
CA GLY A 47 -1.36 8.42 6.91
C GLY A 47 -1.82 7.02 6.51
N ASN A 48 -2.27 6.24 7.50
CA ASN A 48 -2.70 4.86 7.30
C ASN A 48 -3.89 4.81 6.32
N ASN A 49 -3.88 3.81 5.43
CA ASN A 49 -4.98 3.53 4.51
C ASN A 49 -6.34 3.45 5.23
N ASN A 50 -6.41 2.87 6.43
CA ASN A 50 -7.65 2.82 7.21
C ASN A 50 -8.17 4.21 7.58
N LEU A 51 -7.30 5.14 7.96
CA LEU A 51 -7.70 6.51 8.30
C LEU A 51 -8.26 7.25 7.07
N ILE A 52 -7.71 6.98 5.89
CA ILE A 52 -8.20 7.55 4.63
C ILE A 52 -9.61 7.02 4.33
N MET A 53 -9.86 5.73 4.56
CA MET A 53 -11.19 5.15 4.41
C MET A 53 -12.18 5.71 5.42
N SER A 54 -11.79 5.88 6.69
CA SER A 54 -12.61 6.53 7.72
C SER A 54 -12.94 7.98 7.35
N PHE A 55 -11.99 8.72 6.78
CA PHE A 55 -12.23 10.07 6.26
C PHE A 55 -13.27 10.06 5.13
N VAL A 56 -13.15 9.15 4.16
CA VAL A 56 -14.14 9.03 3.07
C VAL A 56 -15.53 8.68 3.63
N ALA A 57 -15.63 7.70 4.53
CA ALA A 57 -16.90 7.31 5.12
C ALA A 57 -17.61 8.48 5.83
N THR A 58 -16.87 9.29 6.59
CA THR A 58 -17.46 10.32 7.45
C THR A 58 -17.63 11.65 6.73
N GLN A 59 -16.61 12.09 5.98
CA GLN A 59 -16.59 13.41 5.36
C GLN A 59 -17.21 13.43 3.96
N VAL A 60 -17.14 12.32 3.21
CA VAL A 60 -17.69 12.24 1.85
C VAL A 60 -19.05 11.58 1.85
N LEU A 61 -19.23 10.50 2.61
CA LEU A 61 -20.49 9.73 2.63
C LEU A 61 -21.43 10.10 3.79
N GLY A 62 -21.01 10.95 4.73
CA GLY A 62 -21.84 11.42 5.84
C GLY A 62 -22.21 10.33 6.86
N LEU A 63 -21.49 9.21 6.88
CA LEU A 63 -21.74 8.12 7.82
C LEU A 63 -21.30 8.51 9.24
N PRO A 64 -21.99 8.02 10.29
CA PRO A 64 -21.63 8.30 11.67
C PRO A 64 -20.24 7.72 11.98
N ARG A 65 -19.45 8.45 12.79
CA ARG A 65 -18.18 7.94 13.32
C ARG A 65 -18.47 6.87 14.36
N PHE A 66 -18.06 5.64 14.08
CA PHE A 66 -17.94 4.61 15.10
C PHE A 66 -16.53 4.72 15.72
N TYR A 67 -16.48 4.81 17.05
CA TYR A 67 -15.29 5.07 17.86
C TYR A 67 -14.50 3.79 18.12
#